data_AF-A0A844HZT5-F1
#
_entry.id   AF-A0A844HZT5-F1
#
_cell.length_a   1.000
_cell.length_b   1.000
_cell.length_c   1.000
_cell.angle_alpha   90.00
_cell.angle_beta   90.00
_cell.angle_gamma   90.00
#
_symmetry.space_group_name_H-M   'P 1'
#
loop_
_entity.id
_entity.type
_entity.pdbx_description
1 polymer ?
#
loop_
_entity_poly.entity_id
_entity_poly.type
_entity_poly.pdbx_seq_one_letter_code
_entity_poly.pdbx_strand_id
1 'polypeptide(L)'
;MREGKSYSLSDLVAQCDPDAPIPDTLREWERMVPVGLELVITRHAIDVVHQAIRIWESRERALDWLQRPIPALEDERPCDLLGTPEGCCRIASVLQKIEHGDFS
;
A
#
# COMPACT_ATOMS: atom_id res chain seq x y z
N MET A 1 -9.82 -47.69 -13.54
CA MET A 1 -9.53 -46.81 -12.40
C MET A 1 -8.03 -46.57 -12.41
N ARG A 2 -7.56 -45.32 -12.54
CA ARG A 2 -6.11 -45.04 -12.49
C ARG A 2 -5.71 -44.96 -11.02
N GLU A 3 -4.88 -45.89 -10.56
CA GLU A 3 -4.21 -45.78 -9.25
C GLU A 3 -3.45 -44.46 -9.20
N GLY A 4 -3.90 -43.53 -8.34
CA GLY A 4 -3.16 -42.31 -8.06
C GLY A 4 -1.92 -42.68 -7.26
N LYS A 5 -0.74 -42.48 -7.84
CA LYS A 5 0.51 -42.65 -7.10
C LYS A 5 0.54 -41.60 -5.98
N SER A 6 0.67 -42.08 -4.74
CA SER A 6 0.94 -41.23 -3.58
C SER A 6 2.44 -40.97 -3.50
N TYR A 7 2.82 -39.72 -3.24
CA TYR A 7 4.22 -39.30 -3.12
C TYR A 7 4.39 -38.51 -1.82
N SER A 8 5.50 -38.73 -1.11
CA SER A 8 5.91 -37.87 0.00
C SER A 8 6.68 -36.66 -0.52
N LEU A 9 6.57 -35.52 0.17
CA LEU A 9 7.34 -34.31 -0.14
C LEU A 9 8.85 -34.59 -0.12
N SER A 10 9.31 -35.43 0.81
CA SER A 10 10.71 -35.87 0.90
C SER A 10 11.18 -36.57 -0.38
N ASP A 11 10.32 -37.42 -0.96
CA ASP A 11 10.67 -38.19 -2.15
C ASP A 11 10.75 -37.28 -3.38
N LEU A 12 9.88 -36.26 -3.46
CA LEU A 12 9.89 -35.27 -4.54
C LEU A 12 11.11 -34.36 -4.46
N VAL A 13 11.47 -33.89 -3.26
CA VAL A 13 12.65 -33.03 -3.06
C VAL A 13 13.94 -33.80 -3.36
N ALA A 14 14.02 -35.09 -3.01
CA ALA A 14 15.17 -35.94 -3.33
C ALA A 14 15.39 -36.15 -4.84
N GLN A 15 14.37 -35.89 -5.67
CA GLN A 15 14.46 -35.96 -7.14
C GLN A 15 14.96 -34.66 -7.78
N CYS A 16 15.07 -33.57 -7.01
CA CYS A 16 15.58 -32.30 -7.50
C CYS A 16 17.11 -32.31 -7.61
N ASP A 17 17.64 -31.70 -8.66
CA ASP A 17 19.07 -31.42 -8.81
C ASP A 17 19.41 -30.11 -8.07
N PRO A 18 20.25 -30.14 -7.02
CA PRO A 18 20.60 -28.95 -6.24
C PRO A 18 21.50 -27.97 -7.01
N ASP A 19 22.18 -28.42 -8.05
CA ASP A 19 23.09 -27.61 -8.87
C ASP A 19 22.39 -27.07 -10.13
N ALA A 20 21.09 -27.34 -10.28
CA ALA A 20 20.31 -26.84 -11.41
C ALA A 20 20.33 -25.30 -11.45
N PRO A 21 20.74 -24.69 -12.58
CA PRO A 21 20.76 -23.24 -12.69
C PRO A 21 19.33 -22.72 -12.66
N ILE A 22 19.10 -21.64 -11.91
CA ILE A 22 17.80 -20.95 -11.89
C ILE A 22 17.46 -20.54 -13.33
N PRO A 23 16.30 -20.95 -13.89
CA PRO A 23 15.89 -20.59 -15.23
C PRO A 23 15.77 -19.07 -15.39
N ASP A 24 16.13 -18.54 -16.56
CA ASP A 24 16.05 -17.10 -16.82
C ASP A 24 14.63 -16.56 -16.62
N THR A 25 13.61 -17.34 -16.98
CA THR A 25 12.21 -17.02 -16.69
C THR A 25 12.00 -16.79 -15.19
N LEU A 26 12.46 -17.68 -14.31
CA LEU A 26 12.29 -17.51 -12.87
C LEU A 26 13.01 -16.25 -12.35
N ARG A 27 14.20 -15.93 -12.90
CA ARG A 27 14.95 -14.71 -12.56
C ARG A 27 14.22 -13.45 -13.02
N GLU A 28 13.58 -13.50 -14.19
CA GLU A 28 12.73 -12.42 -14.69
C GLU A 28 11.54 -12.21 -13.74
N TRP A 29 10.85 -13.30 -13.36
CA TRP A 29 9.74 -13.26 -12.38
C TRP A 29 10.16 -12.67 -11.02
N GLU A 30 11.34 -13.00 -10.48
CA GLU A 30 11.86 -12.39 -9.25
C GLU A 30 12.15 -10.89 -9.39
N ARG A 31 12.48 -10.43 -10.59
CA ARG A 31 12.81 -9.02 -10.89
C ARG A 31 11.61 -8.21 -11.37
N MET A 32 10.48 -8.85 -11.64
CA MET A 32 9.28 -8.16 -12.09
C MET A 32 8.80 -7.18 -11.02
N VAL A 33 8.30 -6.04 -11.48
CA VAL A 33 7.62 -5.10 -10.59
C VAL A 33 6.47 -5.84 -9.92
N PRO A 34 6.31 -5.73 -8.59
CA PRO A 34 5.17 -6.33 -7.90
C PRO A 34 3.86 -5.81 -8.48
N VAL A 35 3.19 -6.67 -9.25
CA VAL A 35 1.81 -6.50 -9.73
C VAL A 35 0.85 -7.06 -8.68
N GLY A 36 -0.23 -6.35 -8.38
CA GLY A 36 -1.05 -6.54 -7.17
C GLY A 36 -0.88 -5.43 -6.12
N LEU A 37 0.00 -4.45 -6.37
CA LEU A 37 0.12 -3.23 -5.56
C LEU A 37 -0.92 -2.15 -5.93
N GLU A 38 -1.96 -2.48 -6.70
CA GLU A 38 -3.17 -1.64 -6.78
C GLU A 38 -3.79 -1.41 -5.38
N LEU A 39 -3.46 -2.28 -4.40
CA LEU A 39 -3.76 -2.14 -2.96
C LEU A 39 -2.66 -1.44 -2.14
N VAL A 40 -1.60 -0.89 -2.77
CA VAL A 40 -0.69 0.11 -2.15
C VAL A 40 -1.28 1.51 -2.30
N ILE A 41 -2.59 1.62 -2.27
CA ILE A 41 -3.14 2.61 -1.35
C ILE A 41 -2.62 2.15 0.02
N THR A 42 -1.53 2.77 0.49
CA THR A 42 -0.96 2.41 1.79
C THR A 42 -2.10 2.36 2.80
N ARG A 43 -2.14 1.37 3.70
CA ARG A 43 -3.13 1.33 4.79
C ARG A 43 -3.36 2.73 5.39
N HIS A 44 -2.26 3.46 5.57
CA HIS A 44 -2.21 4.85 5.99
C HIS A 44 -3.04 5.81 5.12
N ALA A 45 -3.04 5.67 3.79
CA ALA A 45 -3.85 6.49 2.90
C ALA A 45 -5.36 6.22 3.06
N ILE A 46 -5.76 4.96 3.28
CA ILE A 46 -7.16 4.63 3.63
C ILE A 46 -7.52 5.29 4.97
N ASP A 47 -6.67 5.13 5.98
CA ASP A 47 -6.90 5.67 7.32
C ASP A 47 -7.04 7.20 7.30
N VAL A 48 -6.17 7.90 6.55
CA VAL A 48 -6.21 9.36 6.36
C VAL A 48 -7.51 9.80 5.68
N VAL A 49 -7.93 9.13 4.60
CA VAL A 49 -9.17 9.46 3.90
C VAL A 49 -10.37 9.25 4.82
N HIS A 50 -10.39 8.16 5.59
CA HIS A 50 -11.44 7.90 6.58
C HIS A 50 -11.46 8.96 7.69
N GLN A 51 -10.30 9.37 8.19
CA GLN A 51 -10.19 10.44 9.17
C GLN A 51 -10.73 11.77 8.62
N ALA A 52 -10.38 12.12 7.38
CA ALA A 52 -10.91 13.32 6.74
C ALA A 52 -12.43 13.25 6.54
N ILE A 53 -12.98 12.12 6.11
CA ILE A 53 -14.45 11.99 6.00
C ILE A 53 -15.13 12.19 7.36
N ARG A 54 -14.52 11.67 8.44
CA ARG A 54 -15.03 11.82 9.81
C ARG A 54 -15.00 13.28 10.29
N ILE A 55 -13.89 13.99 10.08
CA ILE A 55 -13.73 15.38 10.56
C ILE A 55 -14.65 16.34 9.80
N TRP A 56 -14.78 16.18 8.48
CA TRP A 56 -15.64 17.05 7.67
C TRP A 56 -17.11 16.62 7.63
N GLU A 57 -17.42 15.44 8.19
CA GLU A 57 -18.74 14.78 8.18
C GLU A 57 -19.37 14.67 6.78
N SER A 58 -18.53 14.75 5.75
CA SER A 58 -18.95 14.78 4.35
C SER A 58 -17.82 14.30 3.46
N ARG A 59 -18.12 13.29 2.66
CA ARG A 59 -17.20 12.75 1.67
C ARG A 59 -16.79 13.80 0.64
N GLU A 60 -17.73 14.61 0.18
CA GLU A 60 -17.48 15.64 -0.83
C GLU A 60 -16.53 16.71 -0.30
N ARG A 61 -16.76 17.21 0.92
CA ARG A 61 -15.89 18.21 1.55
C ARG A 61 -14.51 17.66 1.89
N ALA A 62 -14.42 16.40 2.31
CA ALA A 62 -13.14 15.74 2.55
C ALA A 62 -12.33 15.60 1.26
N LEU A 63 -12.97 15.20 0.14
CA LEU A 63 -12.30 15.09 -1.14
C LEU A 63 -11.89 16.46 -1.71
N ASP A 64 -12.72 17.47 -1.55
CA ASP A 64 -12.39 18.85 -1.91
C ASP A 64 -11.19 19.37 -1.11
N TRP A 65 -11.13 19.08 0.20
CA TRP A 65 -9.95 19.40 1.01
C TRP A 65 -8.68 18.67 0.54
N LEU A 66 -8.78 17.37 0.22
CA LEU A 66 -7.64 16.58 -0.25
C LEU A 66 -7.05 17.09 -1.58
N GLN A 67 -7.84 17.82 -2.38
CA GLN A 67 -7.41 18.38 -3.66
C GLN A 67 -6.88 19.81 -3.56
N ARG A 68 -6.98 20.46 -2.39
CA ARG A 68 -6.52 21.83 -2.19
C ARG A 68 -5.09 21.87 -1.66
N PRO A 69 -4.25 22.80 -2.15
CA PRO A 69 -2.98 23.13 -1.53
C PRO A 69 -3.18 23.52 -0.06
N ILE A 70 -2.41 22.92 0.84
CA ILE A 70 -2.50 23.20 2.28
C ILE A 70 -1.18 23.83 2.75
N PRO A 71 -1.20 25.05 3.33
CA PRO A 71 0.03 25.71 3.79
C PRO A 71 0.84 24.91 4.81
N ALA A 72 0.17 24.18 5.70
CA ALA A 72 0.81 23.29 6.68
C ALA A 72 1.50 22.06 6.07
N LEU A 73 1.27 21.79 4.78
CA LEU A 73 1.91 20.73 3.99
C LEU A 73 2.81 21.34 2.91
N GLU A 74 3.38 22.53 3.14
CA GLU A 74 4.26 23.22 2.18
C GLU A 74 3.56 23.53 0.84
N ASP A 75 2.27 23.88 0.91
CA ASP A 75 1.40 24.13 -0.25
C ASP A 75 1.23 22.92 -1.18
N GLU A 76 1.58 21.71 -0.72
CA GLU A 76 1.26 20.47 -1.41
C GLU A 76 -0.22 20.10 -1.24
N ARG A 77 -0.77 19.40 -2.25
CA ARG A 77 -2.11 18.81 -2.13
C ARG A 77 -2.00 17.50 -1.36
N PRO A 78 -2.86 17.26 -0.35
CA PRO A 78 -2.86 15.99 0.37
C PRO A 78 -2.94 14.77 -0.54
N CYS A 79 -3.68 14.83 -1.66
CA CYS A 79 -3.78 13.72 -2.61
C CYS A 79 -2.44 13.30 -3.24
N ASP A 80 -1.51 14.24 -3.41
CA ASP A 80 -0.18 13.96 -3.99
C ASP A 80 0.73 13.25 -2.98
N LEU A 81 0.45 13.42 -1.69
CA LEU A 81 1.23 12.86 -0.58
C LEU A 81 0.77 11.46 -0.14
N LEU A 82 -0.45 11.05 -0.48
CA LEU A 82 -1.04 9.74 -0.10
C LEU A 82 -0.28 8.53 -0.66
N GLY A 83 0.54 8.73 -1.70
CA GLY A 83 1.37 7.67 -2.29
C GLY A 83 2.55 7.22 -1.41
N THR A 84 2.84 7.96 -0.33
CA THR A 84 3.98 7.68 0.55
C THR A 84 3.54 7.55 2.02
N PRO A 85 4.17 6.65 2.82
CA PRO A 85 3.88 6.56 4.26
C PRO A 85 4.19 7.88 4.99
N GLU A 86 5.31 8.53 4.66
CA GLU A 86 5.72 9.83 5.19
C GLU A 86 4.65 10.90 4.95
N GLY A 87 4.17 10.99 3.71
CA GLY A 87 3.11 11.92 3.34
C GLY A 87 1.82 11.67 4.10
N CYS A 88 1.42 10.40 4.28
CA CYS A 88 0.26 10.05 5.09
C CYS A 88 0.41 10.47 6.56
N CYS A 89 1.60 10.29 7.16
CA CYS A 89 1.88 10.75 8.53
C CYS A 89 1.74 12.27 8.65
N ARG A 90 2.32 13.04 7.71
CA ARG A 90 2.19 14.51 7.67
C ARG A 90 0.73 14.93 7.62
N ILE A 91 -0.07 14.31 6.73
CA ILE A 91 -1.50 14.62 6.61
C ILE A 91 -2.24 14.27 7.92
N ALA A 92 -1.99 13.11 8.50
CA ALA A 92 -2.64 12.68 9.74
C ALA A 92 -2.39 13.66 10.91
N SER A 93 -1.18 14.20 11.02
CA SER A 93 -0.86 15.24 12.01
C SER A 93 -1.63 16.54 11.78
N VAL A 94 -1.78 16.98 10.52
CA VAL A 94 -2.61 18.15 10.18
C VAL A 94 -4.08 17.90 10.50
N LEU A 95 -4.60 16.71 10.18
CA LEU A 95 -5.97 16.34 10.50
C LEU A 95 -6.23 16.31 12.01
N GLN A 96 -5.28 15.80 12.79
CA GLN A 96 -5.37 15.80 14.25
C GLN A 96 -5.43 17.21 14.82
N LYS A 97 -4.61 18.13 14.28
CA LYS A 97 -4.65 19.56 14.64
C LYS A 97 -6.00 20.21 14.34
N ILE A 98 -6.54 19.97 13.15
CA ILE A 98 -7.85 20.49 12.72
C ILE A 98 -8.97 19.98 13.66
N GLU A 99 -8.95 18.69 13.99
CA GLU A 99 -9.95 18.08 14.87
C GLU A 99 -9.99 18.72 16.28
N HIS A 100 -8.82 19.08 16.80
CA HIS A 100 -8.69 19.69 18.14
C HIS A 100 -8.69 21.22 18.11
N GLY A 101 -8.73 21.85 16.94
CA GLY A 101 -8.64 23.30 16.76
C GLY A 101 -7.28 23.90 17.14
N ASP A 102 -6.21 23.11 17.07
CA ASP A 102 -4.83 23.54 17.37
C ASP A 102 -4.14 24.03 16.09
N PHE A 103 -3.94 25.35 15.99
CA PHE A 103 -3.31 26.00 14.83
C PHE A 103 -1.94 26.59 15.17
N SER A 104 -1.18 25.89 16.03
CA SER A 104 0.21 26.23 16.36
C SER A 104 1.18 25.93 15.23
#